data_AF-A0A6L9Z006-F1
#
_entry.id   AF-A0A6L9Z006-F1
#
_cell.length_a   1.000
_cell.length_b   1.000
_cell.length_c   1.000
_cell.angle_alpha   90.00
_cell.angle_beta   90.00
_cell.angle_gamma   90.00
#
_symmetry.space_group_name_H-M   'P 1'
#
loop_
_entity.id
_entity.type
_entity.pdbx_description
1 polymer ?
#
loop_
_entity_poly.entity_id
_entity_poly.type
_entity_poly.pdbx_seq_one_letter_code
_entity_poly.pdbx_strand_id
1 'polypeptide(L)'
;CLADQGYQGIVKIHQLSQTPHKKPPKSKLSPLQKEENRKLASKRIMIEHVYRHLKIFRILSERYRNIIKRFCLRFNLIAAIYNYELCCK
;
A
#
# COMPACT_ATOMS: atom_id res chain seq x y z
N CYS A 1 3.59 -3.32 -7.71
CA CYS A 1 2.64 -3.15 -6.59
C CYS A 1 3.23 -3.77 -5.32
N LEU A 2 3.30 -3.06 -4.19
CA LEU A 2 3.70 -3.65 -2.90
C LEU A 2 2.43 -4.16 -2.22
N ALA A 3 2.40 -5.42 -1.81
CA ALA A 3 1.19 -6.03 -1.26
C ALA A 3 1.45 -6.84 0.01
N ASP A 4 0.37 -7.09 0.75
CA ASP A 4 0.38 -7.96 1.93
C ASP A 4 0.64 -9.43 1.61
N GLN A 5 1.03 -10.18 2.63
CA GLN A 5 1.21 -11.64 2.50
C GLN A 5 -0.10 -12.35 2.06
N GLY A 6 -1.27 -11.74 2.28
CA GLY A 6 -2.55 -12.27 1.79
C GLY A 6 -2.67 -12.29 0.26
N TYR A 7 -1.86 -11.50 -0.45
CA TYR A 7 -1.94 -11.31 -1.90
C TYR A 7 -0.95 -12.16 -2.69
N GLN A 8 -0.48 -13.31 -2.20
CA GLN A 8 0.50 -14.15 -2.92
C GLN A 8 0.13 -14.47 -4.38
N GLY A 9 -1.17 -14.52 -4.70
CA GLY A 9 -1.65 -14.77 -6.07
C GLY A 9 -1.60 -13.57 -7.02
N ILE A 10 -1.34 -12.35 -6.51
CA ILE A 10 -1.41 -11.11 -7.30
C ILE A 10 -0.40 -11.07 -8.44
N VAL A 11 0.71 -11.80 -8.32
CA VAL A 11 1.76 -11.91 -9.36
C VAL A 11 1.18 -12.44 -10.67
N LYS A 12 0.12 -13.27 -10.62
CA LYS A 12 -0.57 -13.79 -11.82
C LYS A 12 -1.29 -12.71 -12.63
N ILE A 13 -1.72 -11.64 -11.97
CA ILE A 13 -2.46 -10.53 -12.58
C ILE A 13 -1.52 -9.35 -12.87
N HIS A 14 -0.55 -9.13 -11.99
CA HIS A 14 0.41 -8.03 -12.08
C HIS A 14 1.81 -8.55 -11.76
N GLN A 15 2.59 -8.85 -12.80
CA GLN A 15 3.90 -9.52 -12.69
C GLN A 15 4.92 -8.73 -11.84
N LEU A 16 4.89 -7.40 -11.90
CA LEU A 16 5.78 -6.52 -11.12
C LEU A 16 5.30 -6.30 -9.67
N SER A 17 4.51 -7.23 -9.13
CA SER A 17 4.07 -7.18 -7.74
C SER A 17 5.11 -7.78 -6.82
N GLN A 18 5.31 -7.17 -5.67
CA GLN A 18 6.20 -7.68 -4.63
C GLN A 18 5.35 -7.99 -3.40
N THR A 19 5.38 -9.25 -2.99
CA THR A 19 4.76 -9.75 -1.77
C THR A 19 5.84 -10.29 -0.84
N PRO A 20 5.66 -10.19 0.49
CA PRO A 20 6.57 -10.83 1.43
C PRO A 20 6.65 -12.34 1.18
N HIS A 21 7.82 -12.94 1.37
CA HIS A 21 7.98 -14.38 1.37
C HIS A 21 7.15 -15.00 2.48
N LYS A 22 6.22 -15.88 2.11
CA LYS A 22 5.42 -16.66 3.06
C LYS A 22 6.28 -17.78 3.64
N LYS A 23 6.23 -17.94 4.97
CA LYS A 23 6.86 -19.08 5.65
C LYS A 23 6.21 -20.39 5.16
N PRO A 24 6.98 -21.38 4.67
CA PRO A 24 6.41 -22.66 4.28
C PRO A 24 6.02 -23.49 5.52
N PRO A 25 5.08 -24.44 5.39
CA PRO A 25 4.75 -25.34 6.48
C PRO A 25 6.00 -26.07 7.01
N LYS A 26 6.08 -26.24 8.33
CA LYS A 26 7.15 -27.00 9.02
C LYS A 26 8.60 -26.56 8.72
N SER A 27 8.82 -25.35 8.19
CA SER A 27 10.15 -24.84 7.85
C SER A 27 10.34 -23.39 8.31
N LYS A 28 11.56 -22.86 8.18
CA LYS A 28 11.92 -21.48 8.54
C LYS A 28 12.26 -20.70 7.27
N LEU A 29 11.98 -19.40 7.27
CA LEU A 29 12.48 -18.50 6.23
C LEU A 29 14.00 -18.42 6.31
N SER A 30 14.65 -18.42 5.14
CA SER A 30 16.10 -18.21 5.07
C SER A 30 16.47 -16.82 5.59
N PRO A 31 17.71 -16.60 6.05
CA PRO A 31 18.19 -15.28 6.46
C PRO A 31 17.98 -14.21 5.36
N LEU A 32 18.25 -14.58 4.11
CA LEU A 32 18.04 -13.70 2.94
C LEU A 32 16.57 -13.31 2.78
N GLN A 33 15.64 -14.28 2.81
CA GLN A 33 14.21 -14.01 2.69
C GLN A 33 13.69 -13.11 3.83
N LYS A 34 14.25 -13.24 5.04
CA LYS A 34 13.92 -12.36 6.17
C LYS A 34 14.41 -10.94 5.93
N GLU A 35 15.60 -10.76 5.36
CA GLU A 35 16.13 -9.44 5.03
C GLU A 35 15.29 -8.76 3.93
N GLU A 36 14.92 -9.50 2.90
CA GLU A 36 14.03 -9.01 1.84
C GLU A 36 12.67 -8.59 2.39
N ASN A 37 12.07 -9.42 3.25
CA ASN A 37 10.82 -9.08 3.93
C ASN A 37 10.97 -7.81 4.80
N ARG A 38 12.11 -7.62 5.46
CA ARG A 38 12.38 -6.42 6.26
C ARG A 38 12.46 -5.16 5.38
N LYS A 39 13.17 -5.22 4.26
CA LYS A 39 13.24 -4.11 3.28
C LYS A 39 11.85 -3.76 2.73
N LEU A 40 11.04 -4.77 2.43
CA LEU A 40 9.67 -4.57 1.95
C LEU A 40 8.76 -3.97 3.04
N ALA A 41 8.89 -4.42 4.28
CA ALA A 41 8.17 -3.85 5.42
C ALA A 41 8.53 -2.37 5.65
N SER A 42 9.81 -1.99 5.57
CA SER A 42 10.22 -0.58 5.69
C SER A 42 9.57 0.31 4.65
N LYS A 43 9.48 -0.14 3.39
CA LYS A 43 8.77 0.61 2.33
C LYS A 43 7.28 0.75 2.62
N ARG A 44 6.66 -0.31 3.15
CA ARG A 44 5.24 -0.30 3.50
C ARG A 44 4.91 0.64 4.65
N ILE A 45 5.77 0.74 5.66
CA ILE A 45 5.57 1.67 6.79
C ILE A 45 5.45 3.11 6.28
N MET A 46 6.29 3.52 5.33
CA MET A 46 6.20 4.85 4.71
C MET A 46 4.86 5.05 3.99
N ILE A 47 4.40 4.05 3.25
CA ILE A 47 3.09 4.06 2.59
C ILE A 47 1.94 4.15 3.61
N GLU A 48 2.02 3.40 4.71
CA GLU A 48 1.02 3.43 5.78
C GLU A 48 0.96 4.80 6.46
N HIS A 49 2.09 5.47 6.65
CA HIS A 49 2.12 6.86 7.12
C HIS A 49 1.39 7.81 6.17
N VAL A 50 1.62 7.70 4.85
CA VAL A 50 0.88 8.49 3.86
C VAL A 50 -0.63 8.18 3.92
N TYR A 51 -1.01 6.90 3.95
CA TYR A 51 -2.43 6.51 4.05
C TYR A 51 -3.08 7.02 5.34
N ARG A 52 -2.36 7.07 6.46
CA ARG A 52 -2.87 7.65 7.70
C ARG A 52 -3.25 9.13 7.52
N HIS A 53 -2.44 9.91 6.81
CA HIS A 53 -2.74 11.32 6.53
C HIS A 53 -3.92 11.44 5.56
N LEU A 54 -3.97 10.60 4.51
CA LEU A 54 -5.09 10.58 3.57
C LEU A 54 -6.43 10.17 4.23
N LYS A 55 -6.41 9.33 5.27
CA LYS A 55 -7.62 8.93 6.00
C LYS A 55 -8.22 10.05 6.87
N ILE A 56 -7.54 11.18 7.05
CA ILE A 56 -8.14 12.36 7.69
C ILE A 56 -9.34 12.86 6.87
N PHE A 57 -9.27 12.74 5.54
CA PHE A 57 -10.39 13.06 4.67
C PHE A 57 -11.48 12.00 4.83
N ARG A 58 -12.65 12.40 5.38
CA ARG A 58 -13.81 11.51 5.61
C ARG A 58 -14.25 10.74 4.37
N ILE A 59 -14.07 11.33 3.18
CA ILE A 59 -14.36 10.68 1.90
C ILE A 59 -13.51 9.42 1.63
N LEU A 60 -12.34 9.31 2.28
CA LEU A 60 -11.41 8.18 2.18
C LEU A 60 -11.44 7.26 3.41
N SER A 61 -11.84 7.75 4.58
CA SER A 61 -11.94 6.92 5.80
C SER A 61 -13.30 6.28 6.01
N GLU A 62 -14.38 6.90 5.54
CA GLU A 62 -15.74 6.37 5.68
C GLU A 62 -16.20 5.62 4.42
N ARG A 63 -17.35 4.93 4.53
CA ARG A 63 -17.99 4.33 3.36
C ARG A 63 -18.34 5.43 2.35
N TYR A 64 -17.75 5.34 1.17
CA TYR A 64 -18.00 6.26 0.08
C TYR A 64 -19.44 6.11 -0.46
N ARG A 65 -20.25 7.17 -0.39
CA ARG A 65 -21.67 7.21 -0.81
C ARG A 65 -21.90 8.14 -2.01
N ASN A 66 -21.10 8.01 -3.06
CA ASN A 66 -21.21 8.84 -4.27
C ASN A 66 -20.89 8.01 -5.53
N ILE A 67 -21.04 8.57 -6.72
CA ILE A 67 -20.79 7.90 -8.00
C ILE A 67 -19.32 7.45 -8.07
N ILE A 68 -19.11 6.14 -8.23
CA ILE A 68 -17.79 5.48 -8.27
C ILE A 68 -16.95 6.00 -9.45
N LYS A 69 -17.57 6.34 -10.59
CA LYS A 69 -16.88 6.88 -11.78
C LYS A 69 -16.00 8.11 -11.47
N ARG A 70 -16.36 8.91 -10.46
CA ARG A 70 -15.58 10.10 -10.06
C ARG A 70 -14.68 9.88 -8.84
N PHE A 71 -14.65 8.67 -8.28
CA PHE A 71 -13.83 8.37 -7.10
C PHE A 71 -12.34 8.59 -7.39
N CYS A 72 -11.83 8.07 -8.50
CA CYS A 72 -10.42 8.24 -8.88
C CYS A 72 -10.05 9.72 -9.05
N LEU A 73 -10.90 10.53 -9.67
CA LEU A 73 -10.67 11.97 -9.80
C LEU A 73 -10.56 12.65 -8.43
N ARG A 74 -11.50 12.37 -7.52
CA ARG A 74 -11.49 12.93 -6.15
C ARG A 74 -10.26 12.47 -5.36
N PHE A 75 -9.91 11.20 -5.47
CA PHE A 75 -8.70 10.65 -4.84
C PHE A 75 -7.44 11.35 -5.36
N ASN A 76 -7.31 11.51 -6.68
CA ASN A 76 -6.17 12.17 -7.30
C ASN A 76 -6.04 13.64 -6.87
N LEU A 77 -7.16 14.37 -6.76
CA LEU A 77 -7.14 15.76 -6.28
C LEU A 77 -6.69 15.85 -4.81
N ILE A 78 -7.17 14.95 -3.95
CA ILE A 78 -6.73 14.89 -2.54
C ILE A 78 -5.24 14.57 -2.45
N ALA A 79 -4.76 13.59 -3.22
CA ALA A 79 -3.34 13.28 -3.29
C ALA A 79 -2.50 14.45 -3.81
N ALA A 80 -2.99 15.19 -4.81
CA ALA A 80 -2.32 16.39 -5.33
C ALA A 80 -2.19 17.48 -4.26
N ILE A 81 -3.26 17.73 -3.49
CA ILE A 81 -3.23 18.68 -2.36
C ILE A 81 -2.23 18.24 -1.30
N TYR A 82 -2.26 16.96 -0.90
CA TYR A 82 -1.33 16.42 0.09
C TYR A 82 0.13 16.53 -0.39
N ASN A 83 0.41 16.23 -1.66
CA ASN A 83 1.75 16.35 -2.23
C ASN A 83 2.21 17.82 -2.29
N TYR A 84 1.30 18.76 -2.60
CA TYR A 84 1.60 20.19 -2.57
C TYR A 84 1.96 20.65 -1.15
N GLU A 85 1.19 20.24 -0.14
CA GLU A 85 1.48 20.54 1.26
C GLU A 85 2.82 19.95 1.74
N LEU A 86 3.21 18.78 1.25
CA LEU A 86 4.52 18.19 1.55
C LEU A 86 5.68 18.91 0.85
N CYS A 87 5.45 19.51 -0.32
CA CYS A 87 6.48 20.22 -1.08
C CYS A 87 6.69 21.66 -0.58
N CYS A 88 5.65 22.29 -0.07
CA CYS A 88 5.69 23.69 0.40
C CYS A 88 6.00 23.83 1.90
N LYS A 89 6.14 22.72 2.63
CA LYS A 89 6.68 22.66 3.99
C LYS A 89 8.14 22.23 3.93
#